data_AF-A0A7C4T2E0-F1
#
_entry.id   AF-A0A7C4T2E0-F1
#
_cell.length_a   1.000
_cell.length_b   1.000
_cell.length_c   1.000
_cell.angle_alpha   90.00
_cell.angle_beta   90.00
_cell.angle_gamma   90.00
#
_symmetry.space_group_name_H-M   'P 1'
#
loop_
_entity.id
_entity.type
_entity.pdbx_description
1 polymer ?
#
loop_
_entity_poly.entity_id
_entity_poly.type
_entity_poly.pdbx_seq_one_letter_code
_entity_poly.pdbx_strand_id
1 'polypeptide(L)'
;GHVKDGIEIAREYGLPSVLRQFIESHHGTTLMEYFYNEAKKRQDEKMSPVSEAEFRYPGPKPRTRESAIVMLADAAESACRSMTDPTPTKIESLVHAIAMKRLQDGQFDECDLTLKELSRIEAALAKSLAAHHHSRIAYPKSNGSEESMPRPAAVTGIQQVQ
;
A
#
# COMPACT_ATOMS: atom_id res chain seq x y z
N GLY A 1 -6.46 -17.75 -11.06
CA GLY A 1 -5.54 -17.18 -10.04
C GLY A 1 -5.13 -15.82 -10.54
N HIS A 2 -5.20 -14.76 -9.74
CA HIS A 2 -5.35 -13.39 -10.26
C HIS A 2 -4.27 -12.94 -11.25
N VAL A 3 -3.02 -13.40 -11.09
CA VAL A 3 -1.94 -13.14 -12.05
C VAL A 3 -2.24 -13.77 -13.42
N LYS A 4 -2.59 -15.07 -13.44
CA LYS A 4 -2.90 -15.82 -14.66
C LYS A 4 -4.11 -15.21 -15.38
N ASP A 5 -5.17 -14.96 -14.61
CA ASP A 5 -6.42 -14.42 -15.14
C ASP A 5 -6.19 -13.00 -15.70
N GLY A 6 -5.38 -12.18 -15.02
CA GLY A 6 -4.97 -10.86 -15.50
C GLY A 6 -4.17 -10.90 -16.80
N ILE A 7 -3.28 -11.87 -16.97
CA ILE A 7 -2.53 -12.08 -18.22
C ILE A 7 -3.42 -12.53 -19.37
N GLU A 8 -4.40 -13.40 -19.09
CA GLU A 8 -5.38 -13.86 -20.09
C GLU A 8 -6.21 -12.68 -20.61
N ILE A 9 -6.77 -11.87 -19.71
CA ILE A 9 -7.50 -10.64 -20.07
C ILE A 9 -6.58 -9.68 -20.85
N ALA A 10 -5.36 -9.45 -20.37
CA ALA A 10 -4.45 -8.54 -21.05
C ALA A 10 -4.12 -9.00 -22.49
N ARG A 11 -4.04 -10.32 -22.75
CA ARG A 11 -3.87 -10.85 -24.10
C ARG A 11 -5.11 -10.69 -24.96
N GLU A 12 -6.29 -10.97 -24.40
CA GLU A 12 -7.58 -10.83 -25.08
C GLU A 12 -7.79 -9.41 -25.62
N TYR A 13 -7.44 -8.41 -24.82
CA TYR A 13 -7.57 -7.00 -25.19
C TYR A 13 -6.34 -6.42 -25.91
N GLY A 14 -5.36 -7.25 -26.28
CA GLY A 14 -4.20 -6.83 -27.06
C GLY A 14 -3.25 -5.88 -26.32
N LEU A 15 -3.15 -5.97 -25.00
CA LEU A 15 -2.23 -5.13 -24.23
C LEU A 15 -0.77 -5.41 -24.67
N PRO A 16 0.04 -4.35 -24.84
CA PRO A 16 1.47 -4.47 -25.12
C PRO A 16 2.19 -5.40 -24.15
N SER A 17 3.21 -6.10 -24.64
CA SER A 17 4.02 -7.02 -23.84
C SER A 17 4.63 -6.35 -22.60
N VAL A 18 5.03 -5.08 -22.73
CA VAL A 18 5.56 -4.29 -21.61
C VAL A 18 4.56 -4.15 -20.45
N LEU A 19 3.26 -3.99 -20.73
CA LEU A 19 2.23 -3.92 -19.68
C LEU A 19 1.97 -5.30 -19.07
N ARG A 20 1.95 -6.33 -19.92
CA ARG A 20 1.79 -7.72 -19.48
C ARG A 20 2.91 -8.15 -18.53
N GLN A 21 4.14 -7.65 -18.74
CA GLN A 21 5.27 -7.93 -17.86
C GLN A 21 5.01 -7.49 -16.40
N PHE A 22 4.40 -6.32 -16.19
CA PHE A 22 4.06 -5.88 -14.83
C PHE A 22 3.02 -6.80 -14.20
N ILE A 23 2.02 -7.24 -14.97
CA ILE A 23 0.96 -8.14 -14.48
C ILE A 23 1.56 -9.48 -14.06
N GLU A 24 2.45 -10.08 -14.85
CA GLU A 24 3.03 -11.38 -14.50
C GLU A 24 4.02 -11.31 -13.33
N SER A 25 4.80 -10.22 -13.21
CA SER A 25 5.93 -10.17 -12.29
C SER A 25 5.68 -9.41 -10.98
N HIS A 26 4.55 -8.72 -10.80
CA HIS A 26 4.36 -7.82 -9.64
C HIS A 26 4.46 -8.52 -8.28
N HIS A 27 4.18 -9.83 -8.21
CA HIS A 27 4.41 -10.63 -7.01
C HIS A 27 5.70 -11.46 -7.04
N GLY A 28 6.38 -11.55 -8.19
CA GLY A 28 7.54 -12.41 -8.35
C GLY A 28 7.26 -13.85 -7.92
N THR A 29 8.16 -14.42 -7.13
CA THR A 29 8.00 -15.76 -6.51
C THR A 29 7.79 -15.69 -5.00
N THR A 30 7.16 -14.59 -4.55
CA THR A 30 6.99 -14.33 -3.12
C THR A 30 6.06 -15.35 -2.46
N LEU A 31 6.23 -15.55 -1.16
CA LEU A 31 5.39 -16.42 -0.36
C LEU A 31 4.02 -15.75 -0.10
N MET A 32 2.95 -16.51 -0.31
CA MET A 32 1.59 -16.14 0.07
C MET A 32 1.39 -16.34 1.58
N GLU A 33 1.98 -15.45 2.37
CA GLU A 33 2.16 -15.60 3.82
C GLU A 33 0.90 -15.93 4.60
N TYR A 34 -0.23 -15.30 4.27
CA TYR A 34 -1.49 -15.57 4.95
C TYR A 34 -1.90 -17.04 4.81
N PHE A 35 -1.92 -17.56 3.59
CA PHE A 35 -2.31 -18.95 3.31
C PHE A 35 -1.30 -19.94 3.88
N TYR A 36 0.00 -19.64 3.77
CA TYR A 36 1.05 -20.47 4.37
C TYR A 36 0.91 -20.57 5.89
N ASN A 37 0.69 -19.44 6.56
CA ASN A 37 0.53 -19.41 8.02
C ASN A 37 -0.77 -20.10 8.46
N GLU A 38 -1.87 -19.93 7.73
CA GLU A 38 -3.11 -20.66 8.00
C GLU A 38 -2.95 -22.17 7.82
N ALA A 39 -2.22 -22.61 6.79
CA ALA A 39 -1.92 -24.02 6.59
C ALA A 39 -1.06 -24.59 7.74
N LYS A 40 -0.03 -23.85 8.20
CA LYS A 40 0.78 -24.25 9.36
C LYS A 40 -0.02 -24.37 10.65
N LYS A 41 -0.96 -23.45 10.91
CA LYS A 41 -1.82 -23.52 12.12
C LYS A 41 -2.74 -24.74 12.13
N ARG A 42 -3.13 -25.23 10.97
CA ARG A 42 -3.99 -26.42 10.80
C ARG A 42 -3.20 -27.72 10.71
N GLN A 43 -1.88 -27.64 10.70
CA GLN A 43 -1.01 -28.80 10.60
C GLN A 43 -1.01 -29.55 11.94
N ASP A 44 -1.42 -30.81 11.93
CA ASP A 44 -1.20 -31.71 13.06
C ASP A 44 0.30 -31.99 13.24
N GLU A 45 0.78 -32.05 14.48
CA GLU A 45 2.20 -32.31 14.81
C GLU A 45 2.74 -33.63 14.22
N LYS A 46 1.86 -34.54 13.83
CA LYS A 46 2.18 -35.84 13.21
C LYS A 46 2.32 -35.79 11.69
N MET A 47 1.98 -34.68 11.05
CA MET A 47 2.08 -34.50 9.60
C MET A 47 3.42 -33.88 9.21
N SER A 48 3.88 -34.18 7.99
CA SER A 48 5.05 -33.54 7.40
C SER A 48 4.91 -32.01 7.36
N PRO A 49 6.01 -31.25 7.55
CA PRO A 49 6.01 -29.78 7.51
C PRO A 49 5.34 -29.24 6.25
N VAL A 50 4.48 -28.22 6.41
CA VAL A 50 3.90 -27.49 5.28
C VAL A 50 5.03 -26.86 4.45
N SER A 51 5.08 -27.21 3.16
CA SER A 51 6.11 -26.74 2.23
C SER A 51 5.84 -25.31 1.79
N GLU A 52 6.83 -24.41 1.91
CA GLU A 52 6.70 -23.05 1.37
C GLU A 52 6.51 -23.02 -0.15
N ALA A 53 7.08 -24.00 -0.86
CA ALA A 53 7.07 -24.01 -2.32
C ALA A 53 5.64 -24.10 -2.90
N GLU A 54 4.72 -24.74 -2.17
CA GLU A 54 3.30 -24.85 -2.56
C GLU A 54 2.54 -23.53 -2.38
N PHE A 55 3.09 -22.59 -1.61
CA PHE A 55 2.47 -21.30 -1.30
C PHE A 55 3.19 -20.12 -1.94
N ARG A 56 4.11 -20.36 -2.88
CA ARG A 56 4.78 -19.30 -3.62
C ARG A 56 4.08 -19.00 -4.93
N TYR A 57 4.11 -17.74 -5.34
CA TYR A 57 3.72 -17.39 -6.70
C TYR A 57 4.64 -18.07 -7.72
N PRO A 58 4.11 -18.50 -8.88
CA PRO A 58 4.90 -19.20 -9.89
C PRO A 58 5.93 -18.29 -10.59
N GLY A 59 5.87 -16.97 -10.39
CA GLY A 59 6.74 -16.01 -11.07
C GLY A 59 6.24 -15.59 -12.45
N PRO A 60 7.11 -14.97 -13.25
CA PRO A 60 8.56 -14.80 -13.03
C PRO A 60 8.92 -13.73 -11.99
N LYS A 61 10.16 -13.74 -11.49
CA LYS A 61 10.73 -12.60 -10.73
C LYS A 61 10.76 -11.34 -11.63
N PRO A 62 10.76 -10.13 -11.06
CA PRO A 62 11.02 -8.90 -11.80
C PRO A 62 12.29 -9.00 -12.64
N ARG A 63 12.18 -8.67 -13.93
CA ARG A 63 13.31 -8.66 -14.88
C ARG A 63 13.79 -7.26 -15.27
N THR A 64 13.08 -6.25 -14.80
CA THR A 64 13.36 -4.84 -15.06
C THR A 64 13.28 -4.07 -13.75
N ARG A 65 13.96 -2.92 -13.71
CA ARG A 65 13.91 -2.02 -12.55
C ARG A 65 12.49 -1.52 -12.30
N GLU A 66 11.76 -1.25 -13.39
CA GLU A 66 10.38 -0.81 -13.37
C GLU A 66 9.46 -1.87 -12.72
N SER A 67 9.61 -3.15 -13.08
CA SER A 67 8.82 -4.22 -12.47
C SER A 67 9.12 -4.38 -10.97
N ALA A 68 10.39 -4.20 -10.56
CA ALA A 68 10.77 -4.23 -9.15
C ALA A 68 10.17 -3.04 -8.37
N ILE A 69 10.13 -1.86 -8.99
CA ILE A 69 9.46 -0.68 -8.41
C ILE A 69 7.96 -0.95 -8.23
N VAL A 70 7.29 -1.54 -9.23
CA VAL A 70 5.86 -1.88 -9.13
C VAL A 70 5.61 -2.89 -8.03
N MET A 71 6.44 -3.95 -7.91
CA MET A 71 6.36 -4.92 -6.83
C MET A 71 6.45 -4.25 -5.44
N LEU A 72 7.39 -3.34 -5.25
CA LEU A 72 7.57 -2.63 -3.98
C LEU A 72 6.41 -1.68 -3.69
N ALA A 73 5.95 -0.95 -4.71
CA ALA A 73 4.85 0.01 -4.58
C ALA A 73 3.53 -0.70 -4.22
N ASP A 74 3.20 -1.79 -4.91
CA ASP A 74 1.99 -2.61 -4.66
C ASP A 74 1.97 -3.14 -3.21
N ALA A 75 3.08 -3.76 -2.79
CA ALA A 75 3.20 -4.32 -1.45
C ALA A 75 3.16 -3.23 -0.37
N ALA A 76 3.86 -2.11 -0.57
CA ALA A 76 3.90 -1.02 0.39
C ALA A 76 2.55 -0.32 0.53
N GLU A 77 1.86 -0.03 -0.57
CA GLU A 77 0.53 0.60 -0.53
C GLU A 77 -0.50 -0.31 0.15
N SER A 78 -0.54 -1.59 -0.25
CA SER A 78 -1.46 -2.57 0.34
C SER A 78 -1.24 -2.71 1.85
N ALA A 79 0.02 -2.79 2.28
CA ALA A 79 0.36 -2.86 3.69
C ALA A 79 0.01 -1.57 4.44
N CYS A 80 0.37 -0.40 3.89
CA CYS A 80 0.04 0.91 4.47
C CYS A 80 -1.47 1.11 4.63
N ARG A 81 -2.27 0.73 3.63
CA ARG A 81 -3.73 0.81 3.66
C ARG A 81 -4.36 0.02 4.80
N SER A 82 -3.73 -1.08 5.21
CA SER A 82 -4.20 -1.93 6.31
C SER A 82 -3.77 -1.47 7.71
N MET A 83 -2.92 -0.43 7.81
CA MET A 83 -2.46 0.09 9.09
C MET A 83 -3.53 0.96 9.78
N THR A 84 -3.73 0.76 11.07
CA THR A 84 -4.67 1.57 11.88
C THR A 84 -4.23 3.02 12.04
N ASP A 85 -2.92 3.28 12.12
CA ASP A 85 -2.34 4.61 12.34
C ASP A 85 -1.03 4.76 11.53
N PRO A 86 -1.12 5.17 10.25
CA PRO A 86 0.00 5.25 9.33
C PRO A 86 0.78 6.57 9.50
N THR A 87 1.53 6.70 10.60
CA THR A 87 2.45 7.84 10.79
C THR A 87 3.63 7.78 9.81
N PRO A 88 4.29 8.90 9.45
CA PRO A 88 5.36 8.90 8.46
C PRO A 88 6.51 7.95 8.84
N THR A 89 6.90 7.92 10.12
CA THR A 89 7.95 7.02 10.64
C THR A 89 7.56 5.54 10.54
N LYS A 90 6.29 5.20 10.81
CA LYS A 90 5.81 3.83 10.69
C LYS A 90 5.75 3.39 9.22
N ILE A 91 5.33 4.29 8.31
CA ILE A 91 5.34 4.06 6.86
C ILE A 91 6.77 3.81 6.38
N GLU A 92 7.73 4.66 6.77
CA GLU A 92 9.14 4.49 6.40
C GLU A 92 9.69 3.13 6.86
N SER A 93 9.44 2.77 8.12
CA SER A 93 9.85 1.47 8.66
C SER A 93 9.19 0.29 7.93
N LEU A 94 7.92 0.43 7.54
CA LEU A 94 7.19 -0.59 6.78
C LEU A 94 7.76 -0.76 5.37
N VAL A 95 7.98 0.34 4.64
CA VAL A 95 8.58 0.32 3.30
C VAL A 95 9.95 -0.35 3.35
N HIS A 96 10.77 0.02 4.35
CA HIS A 96 12.09 -0.59 4.54
C HIS A 96 11.99 -2.10 4.81
N ALA A 97 11.11 -2.52 5.72
CA ALA A 97 10.92 -3.93 6.03
C ALA A 97 10.48 -4.74 4.79
N ILE A 98 9.58 -4.19 3.96
CA ILE A 98 9.15 -4.83 2.71
C ILE A 98 10.33 -4.93 1.73
N ALA A 99 11.08 -3.84 1.54
CA ALA A 99 12.24 -3.82 0.65
C ALA A 99 13.29 -4.87 1.05
N MET A 100 13.64 -4.93 2.34
CA MET A 100 14.59 -5.91 2.87
C MET A 100 14.08 -7.33 2.74
N LYS A 101 12.78 -7.57 2.97
CA LYS A 101 12.19 -8.90 2.79
C LYS A 101 12.27 -9.37 1.33
N ARG A 102 11.98 -8.49 0.36
CA ARG A 102 12.10 -8.82 -1.07
C ARG A 102 13.54 -9.05 -1.49
N LEU A 103 14.47 -8.26 -0.96
CA LEU A 103 15.90 -8.44 -1.18
C LEU A 103 16.40 -9.79 -0.63
N GLN A 104 16.04 -10.14 0.60
CA GLN A 104 16.42 -11.41 1.25
C GLN A 104 15.78 -12.63 0.59
N ASP A 105 14.58 -12.50 0.03
CA ASP A 105 13.89 -13.54 -0.74
C ASP A 105 14.38 -13.66 -2.20
N GLY A 106 15.44 -12.91 -2.56
CA GLY A 106 16.06 -12.95 -3.89
C GLY A 106 15.15 -12.42 -5.01
N GLN A 107 14.13 -11.61 -4.70
CA GLN A 107 13.17 -11.16 -5.72
C GLN A 107 13.79 -10.22 -6.76
N PHE A 108 14.97 -9.66 -6.48
CA PHE A 108 15.68 -8.75 -7.37
C PHE A 108 16.83 -9.41 -8.13
N ASP A 109 17.02 -10.73 -8.02
CA ASP A 109 18.16 -11.44 -8.64
C ASP A 109 18.14 -11.41 -10.18
N GLU A 110 16.96 -11.19 -10.78
CA GLU A 110 16.76 -11.19 -12.23
C GLU A 110 16.65 -9.78 -12.84
N CYS A 111 16.85 -8.72 -12.04
CA CYS A 111 16.85 -7.34 -12.54
C CYS A 111 18.10 -6.56 -12.10
N ASP A 112 18.51 -5.60 -12.94
CA ASP A 112 19.68 -4.76 -12.67
C ASP A 112 19.39 -3.63 -11.67
N LEU A 113 18.76 -3.94 -10.53
CA LEU A 113 18.46 -2.98 -9.47
C LEU A 113 19.62 -2.86 -8.49
N THR A 114 20.23 -1.69 -8.41
CA THR A 114 21.31 -1.44 -7.44
C THR A 114 20.77 -1.13 -6.04
N LEU A 115 21.56 -1.39 -4.99
CA LEU A 115 21.19 -0.98 -3.62
C LEU A 115 20.98 0.53 -3.48
N LYS A 116 21.73 1.34 -4.25
CA LYS A 116 21.55 2.79 -4.31
C LYS A 116 20.18 3.17 -4.89
N GLU A 117 19.73 2.48 -5.94
CA GLU A 117 18.39 2.67 -6.49
C GLU A 117 17.33 2.18 -5.52
N LEU A 118 17.53 1.04 -4.86
CA LEU A 118 16.62 0.52 -3.83
C LEU A 118 16.37 1.55 -2.73
N SER A 119 17.43 2.16 -2.16
CA SER A 119 17.28 3.22 -1.14
C SER A 119 16.54 4.45 -1.67
N ARG A 120 16.72 4.81 -2.94
CA ARG A 120 15.98 5.92 -3.57
C ARG A 120 14.50 5.59 -3.74
N ILE A 121 14.19 4.34 -4.10
CA ILE A 121 12.82 3.84 -4.23
C ILE A 121 12.15 3.85 -2.86
N GLU A 122 12.80 3.32 -1.82
CA GLU A 122 12.29 3.32 -0.44
C GLU A 122 11.92 4.74 0.02
N ALA A 123 12.85 5.70 -0.13
CA ALA A 123 12.62 7.09 0.24
C ALA A 123 11.46 7.74 -0.56
N ALA A 124 11.37 7.46 -1.85
CA ALA A 124 10.31 7.99 -2.71
C ALA A 124 8.94 7.41 -2.36
N LEU A 125 8.86 6.11 -2.09
CA LEU A 125 7.63 5.42 -1.69
C LEU A 125 7.18 5.90 -0.31
N ALA A 126 8.08 5.93 0.68
CA ALA A 126 7.76 6.39 2.02
C ALA A 126 7.22 7.83 2.01
N LYS A 127 7.87 8.73 1.27
CA LYS A 127 7.41 10.12 1.09
C LYS A 127 6.02 10.18 0.46
N SER A 128 5.80 9.43 -0.63
CA SER A 128 4.54 9.47 -1.39
C SER A 128 3.38 8.90 -0.57
N LEU A 129 3.60 7.78 0.12
CA LEU A 129 2.61 7.14 0.99
C LEU A 129 2.30 8.01 2.21
N ALA A 130 3.32 8.61 2.85
CA ALA A 130 3.09 9.55 3.95
C ALA A 130 2.24 10.74 3.49
N ALA A 131 2.53 11.33 2.33
CA ALA A 131 1.71 12.41 1.78
C ALA A 131 0.27 11.95 1.49
N HIS A 132 0.08 10.75 0.93
CA HIS A 132 -1.25 10.20 0.63
C HIS A 132 -2.10 9.99 1.89
N HIS A 133 -1.50 9.48 2.98
CA HIS A 133 -2.23 9.18 4.21
C HIS A 133 -2.38 10.39 5.15
N HIS A 134 -1.50 11.38 5.11
CA HIS A 134 -1.57 12.60 5.95
C HIS A 134 -2.32 13.77 5.31
N SER A 135 -2.49 13.81 3.98
CA SER A 135 -3.32 14.83 3.32
C SER A 135 -4.83 14.66 3.57
N ARG A 136 -5.24 13.57 4.25
CA ARG A 136 -6.61 13.36 4.75
C ARG A 136 -6.82 13.82 6.20
N ILE A 137 -6.07 14.81 6.71
CA ILE A 137 -6.44 15.41 8.00
C ILE A 137 -7.80 16.08 7.83
N ALA A 138 -8.76 15.57 8.61
CA ALA A 138 -10.13 16.07 8.71
C ALA A 138 -10.13 17.57 9.03
N TYR A 139 -10.98 18.33 8.35
CA TYR A 139 -11.28 19.70 8.77
C TYR A 139 -11.67 19.70 10.25
N PRO A 140 -11.17 20.65 11.06
CA PRO A 140 -11.64 20.79 12.42
C PRO A 140 -13.15 20.93 12.37
N LYS A 141 -13.90 20.01 13.01
CA LYS A 141 -15.29 20.29 13.33
C LYS A 141 -15.23 21.50 14.26
N SER A 142 -15.71 22.63 13.79
CA SER A 142 -15.98 23.78 14.66
C SER A 142 -16.93 23.28 15.74
N ASN A 143 -16.41 23.02 16.93
CA ASN A 143 -17.25 22.94 18.11
C ASN A 143 -17.83 24.34 18.26
N GLY A 144 -19.05 24.52 17.75
CA GLY A 144 -19.84 25.70 17.97
C GLY A 144 -20.07 25.82 19.47
N SER A 145 -19.18 26.53 20.14
CA SER A 145 -19.53 27.23 21.36
C SER A 145 -20.51 28.31 20.95
N GLU A 146 -21.79 28.08 21.24
CA GLU A 146 -22.79 29.13 21.29
C GLU A 146 -22.35 30.15 22.34
N GLU A 147 -21.56 31.14 21.91
CA GLU A 147 -21.39 32.37 22.67
C GLU A 147 -22.69 33.17 22.53
N SER A 148 -23.50 33.11 23.58
CA SER A 148 -24.68 33.95 23.76
C SER A 148 -24.26 35.42 23.74
N MET A 149 -24.42 36.10 22.61
CA MET A 149 -24.35 37.55 22.58
C MET A 149 -25.56 38.14 23.32
N PRO A 150 -25.38 39.07 24.27
CA PRO A 150 -26.49 39.74 24.90
C PRO A 150 -27.17 40.66 23.88
N ARG A 151 -28.50 40.53 23.73
CA ARG A 151 -29.31 41.44 22.90
C ARG A 151 -29.27 42.84 23.50
N PRO A 152 -29.04 43.91 22.70
CA PRO A 152 -29.21 45.26 23.20
C PRO A 152 -30.68 45.53 23.50
N ALA A 153 -30.94 46.18 24.63
CA ALA A 153 -32.26 46.58 25.07
C ALA A 153 -32.90 47.54 24.06
N ALA A 154 -34.12 47.24 23.63
CA ALA A 154 -34.91 48.14 22.80
C ALA A 154 -35.28 49.38 23.61
N VAL A 155 -34.73 50.54 23.21
CA VAL A 155 -35.17 51.85 23.68
C VAL A 155 -36.44 52.23 22.93
N THR A 156 -37.51 52.40 23.68
CA THR A 156 -38.80 52.97 23.28
C THR A 156 -38.69 54.44 22.89
N GLY A 157 -39.38 54.87 21.82
CA GLY A 157 -39.72 56.28 21.61
C GLY A 157 -40.02 56.73 20.17
N ILE A 158 -41.32 56.80 19.81
CA ILE A 158 -42.07 57.98 19.27
C ILE A 158 -41.36 58.78 18.13
N GLN A 159 -41.88 59.01 16.90
CA GLN A 159 -43.13 59.68 16.51
C GLN A 159 -43.34 59.67 14.97
N GLN A 160 -44.59 59.87 14.54
CA GLN A 160 -45.05 60.12 13.16
C GLN A 160 -44.59 61.46 12.56
N VAL A 161 -44.28 61.48 11.27
CA VAL A 161 -44.52 62.55 10.26
C VAL A 161 -44.08 61.98 8.88
N GLN A 162 -44.78 62.04 7.74
CA GLN A 162 -46.06 62.59 7.27
C GLN A 162 -46.68 61.56 6.31
#